data_AF-A0A2S6GC65-F1
#
_entry.id   AF-A0A2S6GC65-F1
#
_cell.length_a   1.000
_cell.length_b   1.000
_cell.length_c   1.000
_cell.angle_alpha   90.00
_cell.angle_beta   90.00
_cell.angle_gamma   90.00
#
_symmetry.space_group_name_H-M   'P 1'
#
loop_
_entity.id
_entity.type
_entity.pdbx_description
1 polymer ?
#
loop_
_entity_poly.entity_id
_entity_poly.type
_entity_poly.pdbx_seq_one_letter_code
_entity_poly.pdbx_strand_id
1 'polypeptide(L)'
;MFQGDHHSLTRVMRAAGTTARRFAHPRVGSEHLVLALTTVDTPVADALAAHGITEGVLTPVVREVGDHGAGAAADREMLAPLGVDVAGLLPVSALDRPLGREPLFPLAAARARERAARAAPPIGLDAQAAYAASLRLALARRERAHRPEHLALVLAGVDPGAAWTITQVGISPAALHDALAGAFPPPRRNPLLRLERHLGSHRRRLDLLRRYHRTTGRVPHTLIL
;
A
#
# COMPACT_ATOMS: atom_id res chain seq x y z
N MET A 1 1.57 -24.79 5.17
CA MET A 1 0.54 -23.96 5.81
C MET A 1 0.99 -22.51 5.82
N PHE A 2 0.09 -21.55 5.63
CA PHE A 2 0.40 -20.12 5.75
C PHE A 2 0.47 -19.74 7.23
N GLN A 3 1.51 -18.99 7.62
CA GLN A 3 1.88 -18.71 9.01
C GLN A 3 1.35 -17.36 9.51
N GLY A 4 0.69 -16.57 8.65
CA GLY A 4 0.24 -15.23 8.99
C GLY A 4 1.30 -14.16 8.73
N ASP A 5 1.20 -13.06 9.46
CA ASP A 5 2.11 -11.93 9.34
C ASP A 5 3.44 -12.20 10.03
N HIS A 6 4.51 -11.89 9.33
CA HIS A 6 5.84 -11.93 9.91
C HIS A 6 6.02 -10.78 10.92
N HIS A 7 6.78 -11.02 12.00
CA HIS A 7 6.95 -10.05 13.08
C HIS A 7 7.48 -8.68 12.58
N SER A 8 8.31 -8.66 11.53
CA SER A 8 8.80 -7.43 10.91
C SER A 8 7.68 -6.62 10.25
N LEU A 9 6.70 -7.26 9.62
CA LEU A 9 5.53 -6.57 9.08
C LEU A 9 4.68 -5.96 10.21
N THR A 10 4.50 -6.68 11.31
CA THR A 10 3.82 -6.12 12.49
C THR A 10 4.56 -4.90 13.05
N ARG A 11 5.89 -4.89 13.04
CA ARG A 11 6.70 -3.71 13.41
C ARG A 11 6.44 -2.54 12.45
N VAL A 12 6.40 -2.78 11.14
CA VAL A 12 6.07 -1.75 10.13
C VAL A 12 4.69 -1.15 10.38
N MET A 13 3.66 -1.97 10.59
CA MET A 13 2.29 -1.46 10.86
C MET A 13 2.23 -0.63 12.15
N ARG A 14 2.94 -1.03 13.21
CA ARG A 14 3.05 -0.26 14.45
C ARG A 14 3.82 1.05 14.26
N ALA A 15 4.89 1.04 13.48
CA ALA A 15 5.66 2.24 13.14
C ALA A 15 4.79 3.23 12.35
N ALA A 16 4.01 2.78 11.37
CA ALA A 16 3.08 3.63 10.63
C ALA A 16 2.05 4.31 11.54
N GLY A 17 1.44 3.56 12.46
CA GLY A 17 0.52 4.13 13.45
C GLY A 17 1.19 5.11 14.43
N THR A 18 2.46 4.86 14.77
CA THR A 18 3.25 5.76 15.61
C THR A 18 3.58 7.06 14.88
N THR A 19 3.92 6.98 13.60
CA THR A 19 4.13 8.16 12.74
C THR A 19 2.86 8.99 12.63
N ALA A 20 1.71 8.38 12.35
CA ALA A 20 0.45 9.11 12.24
C ALA A 20 0.11 9.88 13.52
N ARG A 21 0.31 9.25 14.69
CA ARG A 21 0.18 9.95 16.00
C ARG A 21 1.21 11.08 16.15
N ARG A 22 2.47 10.82 15.81
CA ARG A 22 3.56 11.80 15.92
C ARG A 22 3.29 13.06 15.11
N PHE A 23 2.66 12.93 13.94
CA PHE A 23 2.30 14.06 13.08
C PHE A 23 0.87 14.57 13.31
N ALA A 24 0.17 14.04 14.32
CA ALA A 24 -1.22 14.37 14.62
C ALA A 24 -2.17 14.16 13.42
N HIS A 25 -1.84 13.26 12.50
CA HIS A 25 -2.71 12.93 11.38
C HIS A 25 -3.91 12.11 11.85
N PRO A 26 -5.11 12.37 11.31
CA PRO A 26 -6.35 11.76 11.78
C PRO A 26 -6.45 10.26 11.47
N ARG A 27 -5.60 9.73 10.58
CA ARG A 27 -5.58 8.32 10.18
C ARG A 27 -4.19 7.84 9.75
N VAL A 28 -4.01 6.53 9.68
CA VAL A 28 -2.86 5.90 9.02
C VAL A 28 -3.18 5.69 7.54
N GLY A 29 -2.64 6.54 6.67
CA GLY A 29 -2.70 6.38 5.20
C GLY A 29 -1.49 5.66 4.60
N SER A 30 -1.45 5.54 3.28
CA SER A 30 -0.37 4.86 2.55
C SER A 30 0.99 5.52 2.72
N GLU A 31 1.05 6.84 2.83
CA GLU A 31 2.27 7.61 3.10
C GLU A 31 2.96 7.19 4.41
N HIS A 32 2.16 6.84 5.42
CA HIS A 32 2.67 6.37 6.71
C HIS A 32 3.28 4.98 6.60
N LEU A 33 2.70 4.11 5.75
CA LEU A 33 3.24 2.79 5.47
C LEU A 33 4.57 2.88 4.71
N VAL A 34 4.66 3.75 3.70
CA VAL A 34 5.91 3.99 2.96
C VAL A 34 7.00 4.50 3.91
N LEU A 35 6.70 5.50 4.75
CA LEU A 35 7.68 5.98 5.73
C LEU A 35 8.09 4.87 6.71
N ALA A 36 7.14 4.11 7.24
CA ALA A 36 7.42 3.03 8.18
C ALA A 36 8.32 1.92 7.60
N LEU A 37 8.26 1.67 6.29
CA LEU A 37 9.16 0.72 5.64
C LEU A 37 10.62 1.19 5.63
N THR A 38 10.88 2.50 5.76
CA THR A 38 12.24 3.04 5.85
C THR A 38 12.79 3.09 7.27
N THR A 39 11.93 3.02 8.30
CA THR A 39 12.34 3.16 9.72
C THR A 39 12.55 1.83 10.42
N VAL A 40 11.94 0.76 9.92
CA VAL A 40 12.07 -0.57 10.50
C VAL A 40 13.21 -1.30 9.83
N ASP A 41 14.27 -1.57 10.60
CA ASP A 41 15.42 -2.40 10.19
C ASP A 41 14.96 -3.74 9.59
N THR A 42 15.02 -3.79 8.26
CA THR A 42 14.58 -4.89 7.39
C THR A 42 15.33 -4.78 6.05
N PRO A 43 15.47 -5.88 5.29
CA PRO A 43 16.03 -5.81 3.94
C PRO A 43 15.30 -4.85 3.00
N VAL A 44 14.02 -4.57 3.27
CA VAL A 44 13.25 -3.59 2.51
C VAL A 44 13.73 -2.17 2.78
N ALA A 45 14.06 -1.83 4.03
CA ALA A 45 14.63 -0.53 4.36
C ALA A 45 15.95 -0.31 3.62
N ASP A 46 16.82 -1.33 3.57
CA ASP A 46 18.09 -1.29 2.83
C ASP A 46 17.84 -1.10 1.32
N ALA A 47 16.88 -1.84 0.75
CA ALA A 47 16.52 -1.72 -0.65
C ALA A 47 15.94 -0.32 -0.97
N LEU A 48 15.09 0.24 -0.11
CA LEU A 48 14.56 1.60 -0.26
C LEU A 48 15.69 2.64 -0.18
N ALA A 49 16.58 2.51 0.81
CA ALA A 49 17.72 3.41 1.00
C ALA A 49 18.69 3.41 -0.19
N ALA A 50 18.93 2.24 -0.81
CA ALA A 50 19.74 2.12 -2.02
C ALA A 50 19.19 2.93 -3.21
N HIS A 51 17.89 3.28 -3.19
CA HIS A 51 17.23 4.12 -4.18
C HIS A 51 16.97 5.55 -3.69
N GLY A 52 17.57 5.96 -2.56
CA GLY A 52 17.40 7.31 -1.99
C GLY A 52 16.12 7.49 -1.16
N ILE A 53 15.33 6.44 -0.97
CA ILE A 53 14.11 6.48 -0.14
C ILE A 53 14.50 6.19 1.30
N THR A 54 14.69 7.25 2.07
CA THR A 54 15.07 7.19 3.49
C THR A 54 14.05 7.91 4.36
N GLU A 55 14.07 7.66 5.68
CA GLU A 55 13.20 8.36 6.63
C GLU A 55 13.34 9.88 6.51
N GLY A 56 14.59 10.37 6.40
CA GLY A 56 14.88 11.80 6.35
C GLY A 56 14.27 12.50 5.14
N VAL A 57 14.26 11.83 3.98
CA VAL A 57 13.73 12.37 2.72
C VAL A 57 12.20 12.30 2.68
N LEU A 58 11.59 11.24 3.23
CA LEU A 58 10.13 11.07 3.25
C LEU A 58 9.43 11.86 4.37
N THR A 59 10.08 12.06 5.52
CA THR A 59 9.49 12.76 6.67
C THR A 59 8.86 14.12 6.33
N PRO A 60 9.51 15.05 5.60
CA PRO A 60 8.89 16.33 5.26
C PRO A 60 7.64 16.13 4.39
N VAL A 61 7.70 15.27 3.37
CA VAL A 61 6.57 14.96 2.47
C VAL A 61 5.37 14.41 3.25
N VAL A 62 5.62 13.42 4.12
CA VAL A 62 4.55 12.82 4.92
C VAL A 62 3.95 13.85 5.86
N ARG A 63 4.76 14.71 6.49
CA ARG A 63 4.27 15.77 7.38
C ARG A 63 3.42 16.80 6.66
N GLU A 64 3.74 17.14 5.40
CA GLU A 64 3.06 18.19 4.64
C GLU A 64 1.71 17.75 4.08
N VAL A 65 1.51 16.45 3.84
CA VAL A 65 0.27 15.94 3.22
C VAL A 65 -1.00 16.24 4.03
N GLY A 66 -0.84 16.48 5.34
CA GLY A 66 -1.89 16.92 6.25
C GLY A 66 -3.04 15.93 6.40
N ASP A 67 -4.19 16.43 6.82
CA ASP A 67 -5.33 15.63 7.29
C ASP A 67 -5.93 14.69 6.24
N HIS A 68 -5.79 15.03 4.96
CA HIS A 68 -6.40 14.30 3.86
C HIS A 68 -5.55 13.11 3.38
N GLY A 69 -4.24 13.09 3.68
CA GLY A 69 -3.34 12.00 3.31
C GLY A 69 -2.96 11.98 1.82
N ALA A 70 -1.98 11.15 1.45
CA ALA A 70 -1.40 11.15 0.10
C ALA A 70 -2.35 10.62 -0.97
N GLY A 71 -3.27 9.72 -0.61
CA GLY A 71 -4.30 9.25 -1.54
C GLY A 71 -5.18 10.40 -2.06
N ALA A 72 -5.57 11.33 -1.19
CA ALA A 72 -6.36 12.49 -1.59
C ALA A 72 -5.53 13.53 -2.35
N ALA A 73 -4.24 13.69 -2.01
CA ALA A 73 -3.33 14.53 -2.77
C ALA A 73 -3.17 14.01 -4.22
N ALA A 74 -3.01 12.70 -4.38
CA ALA A 74 -2.98 12.05 -5.69
C ALA A 74 -4.29 12.25 -6.47
N ASP A 75 -5.45 12.06 -5.81
CA ASP A 75 -6.75 12.27 -6.44
C ASP A 75 -6.92 13.74 -6.90
N ARG A 76 -6.48 14.72 -6.08
CA ARG A 76 -6.52 16.15 -6.42
C ARG A 76 -5.67 16.46 -7.64
N GLU A 77 -4.44 15.96 -7.69
CA GLU A 77 -3.52 16.18 -8.80
C GLU A 77 -4.06 15.57 -10.11
N MET A 78 -4.63 14.37 -10.03
CA MET A 78 -5.27 13.70 -11.17
C MET A 78 -6.49 14.45 -11.71
N LEU A 79 -7.27 15.09 -10.82
CA LEU A 79 -8.49 15.80 -11.17
C LEU A 79 -8.26 17.28 -11.54
N ALA A 80 -7.10 17.85 -11.21
CA ALA A 80 -6.77 19.25 -11.49
C ALA A 80 -6.94 19.64 -12.97
N PRO A 81 -6.56 18.82 -13.98
CA PRO A 81 -6.79 19.15 -15.39
C PRO A 81 -8.26 19.27 -15.78
N LEU A 82 -9.18 18.69 -14.99
CA LEU A 82 -10.62 18.78 -15.20
C LEU A 82 -11.26 19.99 -14.50
N GLY A 83 -10.46 20.80 -13.79
CA GLY A 83 -10.94 21.96 -13.03
C GLY A 83 -11.73 21.60 -11.77
N VAL A 84 -11.62 20.35 -11.27
CA VAL A 84 -12.32 19.89 -10.08
C VAL A 84 -11.43 20.08 -8.85
N ASP A 85 -11.80 21.01 -7.96
CA ASP A 85 -11.16 21.15 -6.65
C ASP A 85 -11.87 20.29 -5.60
N VAL A 86 -11.29 19.12 -5.30
CA VAL A 86 -11.79 18.19 -4.30
C VAL A 86 -11.44 18.58 -2.86
N ALA A 87 -10.52 19.54 -2.64
CA ALA A 87 -10.01 19.87 -1.31
C ALA A 87 -11.08 20.45 -0.38
N GLY A 88 -12.10 21.11 -0.92
CA GLY A 88 -13.23 21.67 -0.16
C GLY A 88 -14.50 20.83 -0.19
N LEU A 89 -14.56 19.76 -0.99
CA LEU A 89 -15.82 19.06 -1.29
C LEU A 89 -16.12 17.89 -0.36
N LEU A 90 -15.11 17.27 0.24
CA LEU A 90 -15.28 16.03 0.99
C LEU A 90 -14.61 16.11 2.37
N PRO A 91 -15.34 15.80 3.46
CA PRO A 91 -14.70 15.64 4.76
C PRO A 91 -13.73 14.45 4.72
N VAL A 92 -12.68 14.48 5.55
CA VAL A 92 -11.69 13.38 5.65
C VAL A 92 -12.36 12.01 5.84
N SER A 93 -13.47 11.94 6.58
CA SER A 93 -14.25 10.71 6.79
C SER A 93 -14.90 10.14 5.52
N ALA A 94 -15.12 10.95 4.48
CA ALA A 94 -15.63 10.48 3.20
C ALA A 94 -14.57 9.72 2.40
N LEU A 95 -13.27 9.99 2.62
CA LEU A 95 -12.16 9.33 1.94
C LEU A 95 -12.01 7.85 2.33
N ASP A 96 -12.50 7.48 3.52
CA ASP A 96 -12.40 6.14 4.07
C ASP A 96 -13.71 5.34 3.96
N ARG A 97 -14.71 5.87 3.26
CA ARG A 97 -15.94 5.14 2.97
C ARG A 97 -15.73 4.22 1.75
N PRO A 98 -15.91 2.89 1.87
CA PRO A 98 -15.79 1.99 0.73
C PRO A 98 -16.87 2.26 -0.31
N LEU A 99 -16.49 2.29 -1.59
CA LEU A 99 -17.42 2.55 -2.71
C LEU A 99 -18.27 1.33 -3.10
N GLY A 100 -17.82 0.11 -2.78
CA GLY A 100 -18.52 -1.12 -3.11
C GLY A 100 -19.07 -1.86 -1.88
N ARG A 101 -20.24 -2.48 -2.01
CA ARG A 101 -20.69 -3.50 -1.05
C ARG A 101 -19.67 -4.63 -1.03
N GLU A 102 -19.17 -4.92 0.17
CA GLU A 102 -18.24 -6.01 0.37
C GLU A 102 -18.95 -7.34 0.05
N PRO A 103 -18.31 -8.27 -0.71
CA PRO A 103 -18.91 -9.58 -0.90
C PRO A 103 -19.16 -10.23 0.47
N LEU A 104 -20.38 -10.75 0.66
CA LEU A 104 -20.86 -11.36 1.92
C LEU A 104 -19.97 -12.51 2.42
N PHE A 105 -19.10 -13.03 1.55
CA PHE A 105 -18.05 -13.98 1.88
C PHE A 105 -16.69 -13.39 1.47
N PRO A 106 -15.70 -13.27 2.38
CA PRO A 106 -15.61 -13.93 3.69
C PRO A 106 -16.09 -13.05 4.87
N LEU A 107 -16.84 -13.66 5.79
CA LEU A 107 -17.50 -13.08 6.98
C LEU A 107 -16.60 -12.29 7.96
N ALA A 108 -15.28 -12.31 7.76
CA ALA A 108 -14.31 -11.66 8.65
C ALA A 108 -13.78 -10.32 8.10
N ALA A 109 -13.94 -10.03 6.81
CA ALA A 109 -13.32 -8.87 6.19
C ALA A 109 -13.97 -7.55 6.63
N ALA A 110 -15.31 -7.49 6.68
CA ALA A 110 -16.05 -6.37 7.24
C ALA A 110 -15.68 -6.10 8.71
N ARG A 111 -15.63 -7.16 9.54
CA ARG A 111 -15.22 -7.06 10.95
C ARG A 111 -13.76 -6.65 11.12
N ALA A 112 -12.88 -7.02 10.18
CA ALA A 112 -11.47 -6.60 10.20
C ALA A 112 -11.35 -5.11 9.86
N ARG A 113 -12.10 -4.62 8.86
CA ARG A 113 -12.17 -3.20 8.54
C ARG A 113 -12.75 -2.37 9.67
N GLU A 114 -13.82 -2.85 10.29
CA GLU A 114 -14.42 -2.18 11.43
C GLU A 114 -13.44 -2.08 12.62
N ARG A 115 -12.69 -3.16 12.90
CA ARG A 115 -11.61 -3.11 13.90
C ARG A 115 -10.52 -2.11 13.51
N ALA A 116 -10.13 -2.05 12.24
CA ALA A 116 -9.14 -1.12 11.74
C ALA A 116 -9.62 0.35 11.81
N ALA A 117 -10.89 0.61 11.56
CA ALA A 117 -11.53 1.92 11.69
C ALA A 117 -11.72 2.36 13.15
N ARG A 118 -11.65 1.42 14.11
CA ARG A 118 -11.68 1.69 15.55
C ARG A 118 -10.27 1.81 16.16
N ALA A 119 -9.21 1.66 15.37
CA ALA A 119 -7.85 1.87 15.85
C ALA A 119 -7.61 3.35 16.20
N ALA A 120 -6.56 3.64 16.97
CA ALA A 120 -6.19 4.98 17.38
C ALA A 120 -4.76 5.34 16.92
N PRO A 121 -4.59 6.10 15.81
CA PRO A 121 -5.61 6.59 14.90
C PRO A 121 -6.17 5.46 14.00
N PRO A 122 -7.35 5.64 13.38
CA PRO A 122 -7.92 4.67 12.46
C PRO A 122 -6.99 4.38 11.28
N ILE A 123 -7.04 3.16 10.77
CA ILE A 123 -6.30 2.80 9.55
C ILE A 123 -7.15 3.20 8.35
N GLY A 124 -6.61 4.04 7.47
CA GLY A 124 -7.27 4.51 6.26
C GLY A 124 -7.57 3.38 5.27
N LEU A 125 -8.57 3.60 4.43
CA LEU A 125 -9.04 2.60 3.48
C LEU A 125 -7.98 2.25 2.41
N ASP A 126 -7.16 3.24 2.04
CA ASP A 126 -5.96 3.10 1.21
C ASP A 126 -4.95 2.14 1.85
N ALA A 127 -4.55 2.38 3.10
CA ALA A 127 -3.64 1.53 3.86
C ALA A 127 -4.20 0.11 4.05
N GLN A 128 -5.50 -0.02 4.35
CA GLN A 128 -6.17 -1.32 4.44
C GLN A 128 -6.17 -2.07 3.10
N ALA A 129 -6.42 -1.36 2.00
CA ALA A 129 -6.42 -1.95 0.67
C ALA A 129 -5.02 -2.39 0.23
N ALA A 130 -4.00 -1.58 0.50
CA ALA A 130 -2.60 -1.93 0.27
C ALA A 130 -2.19 -3.18 1.06
N TYR A 131 -2.52 -3.23 2.35
CA TYR A 131 -2.28 -4.42 3.19
C TYR A 131 -2.99 -5.68 2.68
N ALA A 132 -4.26 -5.56 2.30
CA ALA A 132 -5.01 -6.68 1.80
C ALA A 132 -4.50 -7.16 0.42
N ALA A 133 -4.02 -6.24 -0.41
CA ALA A 133 -3.38 -6.55 -1.68
C ALA A 133 -2.00 -7.21 -1.47
N SER A 134 -1.20 -6.78 -0.49
CA SER A 134 0.09 -7.38 -0.19
C SER A 134 -0.03 -8.79 0.39
N LEU A 135 -1.06 -9.04 1.21
CA LEU A 135 -1.37 -10.40 1.66
C LEU A 135 -1.73 -11.31 0.48
N ARG A 136 -2.54 -10.82 -0.46
CA ARG A 136 -2.88 -11.57 -1.69
C ARG A 136 -1.65 -11.81 -2.55
N LEU A 137 -0.74 -10.85 -2.64
CA LEU A 137 0.53 -11.01 -3.33
C LEU A 137 1.37 -12.12 -2.69
N ALA A 138 1.49 -12.16 -1.35
CA ALA A 138 2.19 -13.23 -0.64
C ALA A 138 1.60 -14.61 -0.93
N LEU A 139 0.27 -14.72 -0.88
CA LEU A 139 -0.44 -15.96 -1.21
C LEU A 139 -0.25 -16.35 -2.69
N ALA A 140 -0.29 -15.39 -3.61
CA ALA A 140 -0.05 -15.61 -5.04
C ALA A 140 1.39 -16.04 -5.34
N ARG A 141 2.37 -15.51 -4.60
CA ARG A 141 3.77 -15.93 -4.62
C ARG A 141 4.00 -17.28 -3.93
N ARG A 142 2.95 -17.81 -3.26
CA ARG A 142 2.97 -19.03 -2.44
C ARG A 142 4.02 -18.93 -1.34
N GLU A 143 4.13 -17.77 -0.72
CA GLU A 143 4.99 -17.58 0.42
C GLU A 143 4.33 -18.13 1.69
N ARG A 144 5.16 -18.51 2.66
CA ARG A 144 4.67 -19.08 3.93
C ARG A 144 4.22 -18.01 4.90
N ALA A 145 4.63 -16.76 4.72
CA ALA A 145 4.31 -15.64 5.61
C ALA A 145 4.08 -14.36 4.80
N HIS A 146 3.31 -13.44 5.35
CA HIS A 146 3.16 -12.08 4.82
C HIS A 146 4.23 -11.18 5.43
N ARG A 147 5.06 -10.61 4.57
CA ARG A 147 6.32 -9.93 4.93
C ARG A 147 6.38 -8.50 4.35
N PRO A 148 7.21 -7.60 4.90
CA PRO A 148 7.32 -6.21 4.45
C PRO A 148 7.55 -6.03 2.94
N GLU A 149 8.30 -6.92 2.29
CA GLU A 149 8.58 -6.86 0.85
C GLU A 149 7.30 -6.95 0.01
N HIS A 150 6.30 -7.71 0.45
CA HIS A 150 5.01 -7.78 -0.23
C HIS A 150 4.25 -6.45 -0.13
N LEU A 151 4.35 -5.79 1.03
CA LEU A 151 3.73 -4.49 1.24
C LEU A 151 4.42 -3.43 0.39
N ALA A 152 5.75 -3.40 0.39
CA ALA A 152 6.55 -2.48 -0.42
C ALA A 152 6.25 -2.60 -1.91
N LEU A 153 6.19 -3.83 -2.45
CA LEU A 153 5.85 -4.08 -3.84
C LEU A 153 4.45 -3.57 -4.21
N VAL A 154 3.46 -3.79 -3.33
CA VAL A 154 2.10 -3.30 -3.59
C VAL A 154 2.01 -1.79 -3.49
N LEU A 155 2.68 -1.18 -2.52
CA LEU A 155 2.72 0.28 -2.40
C LEU A 155 3.36 0.93 -3.63
N ALA A 156 4.51 0.44 -4.08
CA ALA A 156 5.19 0.98 -5.26
C ALA A 156 4.45 0.71 -6.59
N GLY A 157 3.77 -0.44 -6.69
CA GLY A 157 3.17 -0.88 -7.95
C GLY A 157 1.68 -0.60 -8.13
N VAL A 158 0.93 -0.38 -7.04
CA VAL A 158 -0.55 -0.36 -7.08
C VAL A 158 -1.14 0.88 -6.42
N ASP A 159 -0.59 1.32 -5.29
CA ASP A 159 -1.20 2.32 -4.44
C ASP A 159 -0.91 3.77 -4.91
N PRO A 160 -1.92 4.57 -5.31
CA PRO A 160 -1.68 5.92 -5.82
C PRO A 160 -1.13 6.90 -4.78
N GLY A 161 -1.50 6.75 -3.50
CA GLY A 161 -0.99 7.62 -2.43
C GLY A 161 0.49 7.36 -2.15
N ALA A 162 0.90 6.09 -2.13
CA ALA A 162 2.29 5.71 -2.05
C ALA A 162 3.09 6.19 -3.27
N ALA A 163 2.55 5.98 -4.47
CA ALA A 163 3.18 6.43 -5.71
C ALA A 163 3.37 7.96 -5.71
N TRP A 164 2.34 8.73 -5.33
CA TRP A 164 2.45 10.17 -5.15
C TRP A 164 3.55 10.55 -4.17
N THR A 165 3.58 9.91 -2.99
CA THR A 165 4.60 10.15 -1.95
C THR A 165 6.03 9.90 -2.47
N ILE A 166 6.22 8.83 -3.25
CA ILE A 166 7.51 8.48 -3.86
C ILE A 166 7.89 9.50 -4.96
N THR A 167 6.93 9.96 -5.75
CA THR A 167 7.16 10.98 -6.79
C THR A 167 7.56 12.32 -6.19
N GLN A 168 7.01 12.71 -5.02
CA GLN A 168 7.37 13.95 -4.33
C GLN A 168 8.86 14.02 -3.94
N VAL A 169 9.54 12.87 -3.82
CA VAL A 169 10.98 12.81 -3.54
C VAL A 169 11.82 12.58 -4.80
N GLY A 170 11.23 12.78 -5.99
CA GLY A 170 11.92 12.73 -7.27
C GLY A 170 12.19 11.32 -7.81
N ILE A 171 11.53 10.30 -7.25
CA ILE A 171 11.77 8.90 -7.62
C ILE A 171 10.58 8.37 -8.43
N SER A 172 10.86 7.64 -9.50
CA SER A 172 9.81 6.96 -10.28
C SER A 172 9.25 5.76 -9.50
N PRO A 173 7.94 5.70 -9.21
CA PRO A 173 7.33 4.55 -8.55
C PRO A 173 7.51 3.24 -9.33
N ALA A 174 7.51 3.32 -10.67
CA ALA A 174 7.74 2.17 -11.54
C ALA A 174 9.18 1.65 -11.42
N ALA A 175 10.18 2.54 -11.47
CA ALA A 175 11.58 2.16 -11.31
C ALA A 175 11.85 1.56 -9.93
N LEU A 176 11.25 2.14 -8.87
CA LEU A 176 11.33 1.58 -7.52
C LEU A 176 10.69 0.20 -7.44
N HIS A 177 9.50 0.03 -8.04
CA HIS A 177 8.83 -1.26 -8.09
C HIS A 177 9.72 -2.33 -8.74
N ASP A 178 10.31 -2.03 -9.89
CA ASP A 178 11.17 -2.97 -10.62
C ASP A 178 12.42 -3.35 -9.83
N ALA A 179 13.02 -2.38 -9.14
CA ALA A 179 14.13 -2.63 -8.25
C ALA A 179 13.74 -3.54 -7.06
N LEU A 180 12.61 -3.26 -6.41
CA LEU A 180 12.08 -4.10 -5.33
C LEU A 180 11.74 -5.52 -5.85
N ALA A 181 11.21 -5.64 -7.07
CA ALA A 181 10.92 -6.93 -7.68
C ALA A 181 12.19 -7.73 -7.99
N GLY A 182 13.28 -7.04 -8.36
CA GLY A 182 14.61 -7.62 -8.54
C GLY A 182 15.27 -8.05 -7.22
N ALA A 183 15.15 -7.24 -6.18
CA ALA A 183 15.69 -7.52 -4.85
C ALA A 183 14.92 -8.64 -4.12
N PHE A 184 13.61 -8.73 -4.33
CA PHE A 184 12.71 -9.71 -3.72
C PHE A 184 12.02 -10.58 -4.77
N PRO A 185 12.77 -11.42 -5.50
CA PRO A 185 12.20 -12.27 -6.53
C PRO A 185 11.28 -13.33 -5.89
N PRO A 186 10.25 -13.80 -6.61
CA PRO A 186 9.39 -14.85 -6.10
C PRO A 186 10.20 -16.13 -5.82
N PRO A 187 9.78 -16.95 -4.83
CA PRO A 187 10.55 -18.13 -4.44
C PRO A 187 10.79 -19.08 -5.63
N ARG A 188 12.06 -19.50 -5.77
CA ARG A 188 12.48 -20.49 -6.76
C ARG A 188 11.77 -21.81 -6.44
N ARG A 189 10.98 -22.32 -7.39
CA ARG A 189 10.30 -23.63 -7.30
C ARG A 189 10.52 -24.41 -8.58
N ASN A 190 10.17 -25.70 -8.56
CA ASN A 190 10.21 -26.60 -9.71
C ASN A 190 9.58 -25.94 -10.97
N PRO A 191 10.14 -26.14 -12.18
CA PRO A 191 9.65 -25.59 -13.44
C PRO A 191 8.13 -25.64 -13.65
N LEU A 192 7.45 -26.73 -13.28
CA LEU A 192 6.00 -26.84 -13.43
C LEU A 192 5.24 -25.76 -12.64
N LEU A 193 5.68 -25.50 -11.40
CA LEU A 193 5.11 -24.45 -10.55
C LEU A 193 5.53 -23.03 -10.98
N ARG A 194 6.57 -22.90 -11.82
CA ARG A 194 6.91 -21.63 -12.47
C ARG A 194 5.98 -21.37 -13.64
N LEU A 195 5.72 -22.39 -14.47
CA LEU A 195 4.80 -22.30 -15.60
C LEU A 195 3.36 -22.00 -15.15
N GLU A 196 2.85 -22.71 -14.16
CA GLU A 196 1.52 -22.44 -13.57
C GLU A 196 1.41 -21.01 -13.01
N ARG A 197 2.51 -20.52 -12.41
CA ARG A 197 2.59 -19.14 -11.92
C ARG A 197 2.55 -18.15 -13.07
N HIS A 198 3.28 -18.40 -14.14
CA HIS A 198 3.31 -17.56 -15.33
C HIS A 198 1.92 -17.49 -15.99
N LEU A 199 1.28 -18.64 -16.25
CA LEU A 199 -0.04 -18.72 -16.88
C LEU A 199 -1.14 -18.04 -16.06
N GLY A 200 -1.11 -18.16 -14.74
CA GLY A 200 -2.11 -17.53 -13.87
C GLY A 200 -1.75 -16.11 -13.39
N SER A 201 -0.55 -15.60 -13.71
CA SER A 201 -0.04 -14.33 -13.17
C SER A 201 -0.94 -13.16 -13.56
N HIS A 202 -1.28 -13.06 -14.84
CA HIS A 202 -2.13 -12.02 -15.39
C HIS A 202 -3.53 -12.00 -14.74
N ARG A 203 -4.18 -13.16 -14.60
CA ARG A 203 -5.49 -13.25 -13.95
C ARG A 203 -5.46 -12.84 -12.48
N ARG A 204 -4.45 -13.31 -11.73
CA ARG A 204 -4.27 -12.94 -10.30
C ARG A 204 -3.97 -11.46 -10.14
N ARG A 205 -3.18 -10.89 -11.04
CA ARG A 205 -2.88 -9.47 -11.10
C ARG A 205 -4.14 -8.64 -11.33
N LEU A 206 -4.93 -9.00 -12.35
CA LEU A 206 -6.19 -8.32 -12.62
C LEU A 206 -7.20 -8.47 -11.47
N ASP A 207 -7.22 -9.59 -10.75
CA ASP A 207 -8.05 -9.74 -9.55
C ASP A 207 -7.58 -8.82 -8.42
N LEU A 208 -6.27 -8.71 -8.19
CA LEU A 208 -5.69 -7.79 -7.20
C LEU A 208 -6.07 -6.35 -7.50
N LEU A 209 -5.84 -5.88 -8.74
CA LEU A 209 -6.18 -4.52 -9.16
C LEU A 209 -7.68 -4.25 -9.07
N ARG A 210 -8.51 -5.19 -9.55
CA ARG A 210 -9.98 -5.07 -9.46
C ARG A 210 -10.48 -4.97 -8.02
N ARG A 211 -9.90 -5.71 -7.08
CA ARG A 211 -10.30 -5.66 -5.66
C ARG A 211 -9.79 -4.40 -4.96
N TYR A 212 -8.58 -3.96 -5.29
CA TYR A 212 -8.05 -2.69 -4.80
C TYR A 212 -8.97 -1.55 -5.24
N HIS A 213 -9.21 -1.43 -6.56
CA HIS A 213 -10.11 -0.43 -7.13
C HIS A 213 -11.53 -0.50 -6.55
N ARG A 214 -12.11 -1.70 -6.41
CA ARG A 214 -13.44 -1.86 -5.78
C ARG A 214 -13.46 -1.36 -4.33
N THR A 215 -12.34 -1.46 -3.62
CA THR A 215 -12.24 -1.04 -2.22
C THR A 215 -12.10 0.47 -2.15
N THR A 216 -11.12 1.05 -2.83
CA THR A 216 -10.71 2.47 -2.68
C THR A 216 -11.41 3.40 -3.66
N GLY A 217 -11.98 2.89 -4.75
CA GLY A 217 -12.42 3.70 -5.89
C GLY A 217 -11.31 4.24 -6.76
N ARG A 218 -10.05 4.11 -6.34
CA ARG A 218 -8.91 4.72 -7.03
C ARG A 218 -8.44 3.86 -8.19
N VAL A 219 -8.02 4.52 -9.26
CA VAL A 219 -7.35 3.86 -10.38
C VAL A 219 -5.90 3.56 -9.94
N PRO A 220 -5.42 2.31 -10.05
CA PRO A 220 -4.04 1.98 -9.70
C PRO A 220 -3.05 2.84 -10.51
N HIS A 221 -2.00 3.35 -9.87
CA HIS A 221 -1.03 4.24 -10.50
C HIS A 221 -0.26 3.57 -11.66
N THR A 222 -0.11 2.24 -11.63
CA THR A 222 0.69 1.53 -12.63
C THR A 222 -0.09 0.39 -13.29
N LEU A 223 -0.20 0.45 -14.62
CA LEU A 223 -0.61 -0.67 -15.49
C LEU A 223 0.56 -1.59 -15.87
N ILE A 224 1.73 -1.48 -15.23
CA ILE A 224 2.95 -2.22 -15.55
C ILE A 224 3.27 -3.24 -14.45
N LEU A 225 3.29 -4.53 -14.83
CA LEU A 225 3.96 -5.70 -14.23
C LEU A 225 4.03 -6.82 -15.26
#